data_AF-A0A838RX76-F1
#
_entry.id   AF-A0A838RX76-F1
#
_cell.length_a   1.000
_cell.length_b   1.000
_cell.length_c   1.000
_cell.angle_alpha   90.00
_cell.angle_beta   90.00
_cell.angle_gamma   90.00
#
_symmetry.space_group_name_H-M   'P 1'
#
loop_
_entity.id
_entity.type
_entity.pdbx_description
1 polymer ?
#
loop_
_entity_poly.entity_id
_entity_poly.type
_entity_poly.pdbx_seq_one_letter_code
_entity_poly.pdbx_strand_id
1 'polypeptide(L)'
;MSVQTADYLDAVTHLPHGGRLTFYDVGWDDYEQLLAQLDDRAHLRISYNQGRLEIMSPSAKHEKYKNLLHDLVMILSDELEQEVVSFGSATLRIQPRGPGAEGDDCFYIQH
;
A
#
# COMPACT_ATOMS: atom_id res chain seq x y z
N MET A 1 25.08 -5.95 1.70
CA MET A 1 24.86 -6.67 2.97
C MET A 1 23.37 -6.78 3.14
N SER A 2 22.79 -7.99 3.13
CA SER A 2 21.35 -8.17 3.34
C SER A 2 21.05 -7.88 4.81
N VAL A 3 20.29 -6.82 5.07
CA VAL A 3 19.64 -6.65 6.37
C VAL A 3 18.70 -7.83 6.55
N GLN A 4 18.71 -8.48 7.71
CA GLN A 4 17.86 -9.65 7.91
C GLN A 4 16.40 -9.19 7.94
N THR A 5 15.50 -10.00 7.37
CA THR A 5 14.05 -9.73 7.34
C THR A 5 13.47 -9.41 8.72
N ALA A 6 14.06 -10.00 9.77
CA ALA A 6 13.73 -9.74 11.17
C ALA A 6 13.96 -8.28 11.60
N ASP A 7 14.99 -7.61 11.08
CA ASP A 7 15.31 -6.22 11.44
C ASP A 7 14.26 -5.24 10.88
N TYR A 8 13.71 -5.53 9.70
CA TYR A 8 12.61 -4.75 9.11
C TYR A 8 11.32 -4.88 9.93
N LEU A 9 11.00 -6.10 10.40
CA LEU A 9 9.79 -6.35 11.19
C LEU A 9 9.82 -5.64 12.56
N ASP A 10 10.98 -5.57 13.20
CA ASP A 10 11.14 -4.86 14.47
C ASP A 10 10.91 -3.36 14.29
N ALA A 11 11.50 -2.77 13.25
CA ALA A 11 11.29 -1.36 12.91
C ALA A 11 9.82 -1.04 12.62
N VAL A 12 9.14 -1.92 11.88
CA VAL A 12 7.72 -1.78 11.55
C VAL A 12 6.81 -1.88 12.79
N THR A 13 7.17 -2.73 13.76
CA THR A 13 6.37 -2.93 14.97
C THR A 13 6.35 -1.68 15.87
N HIS A 14 7.39 -0.86 15.79
CA HIS A 14 7.51 0.40 16.54
C HIS A 14 7.11 1.63 15.72
N LEU A 15 6.51 1.44 14.54
CA LEU A 15 6.07 2.54 13.69
C LEU A 15 4.88 3.27 14.34
N PRO A 16 4.99 4.56 14.69
CA PRO A 16 3.85 5.30 15.22
C PRO A 16 2.76 5.48 14.16
N HIS A 17 1.52 5.72 14.60
CA HIS A 17 0.42 6.12 13.71
C HIS A 17 0.78 7.37 12.90
N GLY A 18 0.56 7.32 11.59
CA GLY A 18 1.00 8.38 10.66
C GLY A 18 2.49 8.35 10.33
N GLY A 19 3.24 7.40 10.90
CA GLY A 19 4.67 7.21 10.66
C GLY A 19 4.94 6.55 9.31
N ARG A 20 6.15 6.77 8.81
CA ARG A 20 6.64 6.23 7.54
C ARG A 20 8.09 5.80 7.66
N LEU A 21 8.38 4.61 7.17
CA LEU A 21 9.73 4.05 7.06
C LEU A 21 10.06 3.84 5.59
N THR A 22 11.32 4.09 5.23
CA THR A 22 11.83 3.84 3.89
C THR A 22 13.13 3.08 3.99
N PHE A 23 13.20 1.96 3.30
CA PHE A 23 14.38 1.14 3.14
C PHE A 23 14.85 1.22 1.69
N TYR A 24 16.17 1.17 1.50
CA TYR A 24 16.81 1.22 0.20
C TYR A 24 17.57 -0.10 -0.04
N ASP A 25 17.84 -0.38 -1.31
CA ASP A 25 18.55 -1.57 -1.78
C ASP A 25 17.89 -2.90 -1.34
N VAL A 26 16.57 -2.91 -1.21
CA VAL A 26 15.78 -4.11 -0.86
C VAL A 26 15.57 -4.97 -2.10
N GLY A 27 15.92 -6.26 -2.06
CA GLY A 27 15.67 -7.18 -3.17
C GLY A 27 14.18 -7.44 -3.40
N TRP A 28 13.81 -7.85 -4.61
CA TRP A 28 12.42 -8.25 -4.90
C TRP A 28 11.97 -9.43 -4.01
N ASP A 29 12.82 -10.44 -3.87
CA ASP A 29 12.51 -11.63 -3.05
C ASP A 29 12.35 -11.26 -1.57
N ASP A 30 13.15 -10.32 -1.06
CA ASP A 30 13.02 -9.80 0.32
C ASP A 30 11.70 -9.04 0.50
N TYR A 31 11.29 -8.24 -0.49
CA TYR A 31 10.00 -7.58 -0.50
C TYR A 31 8.84 -8.58 -0.47
N GLU A 32 8.87 -9.63 -1.30
CA GLU A 32 7.81 -10.65 -1.31
C GLU A 32 7.73 -11.42 0.01
N GLN A 33 8.88 -11.75 0.61
CA GLN A 33 8.93 -12.36 1.94
C GLN A 33 8.38 -11.45 3.03
N LEU A 34 8.73 -10.17 3.01
CA LEU A 34 8.20 -9.17 3.95
C LEU A 34 6.69 -9.02 3.80
N LEU A 35 6.20 -8.94 2.56
CA LEU A 35 4.77 -8.82 2.29
C LEU A 35 4.00 -10.02 2.83
N ALA A 36 4.50 -11.24 2.61
CA ALA A 36 3.88 -12.47 3.14
C ALA A 36 3.88 -12.53 4.68
N GLN A 37 4.88 -11.95 5.34
CA GLN A 37 4.95 -11.89 6.81
C GLN A 37 4.09 -10.75 7.40
N LEU A 38 3.82 -9.72 6.61
CA LEU A 38 3.03 -8.55 7.01
C LEU A 38 1.56 -8.65 6.60
N ASP A 39 1.15 -9.67 5.85
CA ASP A 39 -0.21 -9.85 5.31
C ASP A 39 -1.31 -9.80 6.38
N ASP A 40 -1.00 -10.20 7.63
CA ASP A 40 -1.92 -10.12 8.77
C ASP A 40 -2.05 -8.71 9.38
N ARG A 41 -1.23 -7.73 8.96
CA ARG A 41 -1.19 -6.37 9.51
C ARG A 41 -1.95 -5.37 8.64
N ALA A 42 -3.29 -5.46 8.66
CA ALA A 42 -4.23 -4.59 7.93
C ALA A 42 -4.14 -3.07 8.21
N HIS A 43 -3.22 -2.62 9.08
CA HIS A 43 -3.03 -1.22 9.47
C HIS A 43 -1.78 -0.58 8.85
N LEU A 44 -1.10 -1.27 7.93
CA LEU A 44 0.09 -0.79 7.25
C LEU A 44 -0.16 -0.77 5.75
N ARG A 45 0.42 0.21 5.06
CA ARG A 45 0.50 0.24 3.59
C ARG A 45 1.93 0.02 3.17
N ILE A 46 2.11 -0.83 2.17
CA ILE A 46 3.44 -1.24 1.71
C ILE A 46 3.57 -0.93 0.22
N SER A 47 4.63 -0.22 -0.15
CA SER A 47 4.97 0.04 -1.55
C SER A 47 6.44 -0.28 -1.82
N TYR A 48 6.70 -0.80 -3.01
CA TYR A 48 8.03 -1.18 -3.47
C TYR A 48 8.25 -0.66 -4.88
N ASN A 49 9.38 0.03 -5.08
CA ASN A 49 9.79 0.50 -6.39
C ASN A 49 11.32 0.37 -6.54
N GLN A 50 11.76 -0.60 -7.35
CA GLN A 50 13.16 -0.75 -7.77
C GLN A 50 14.18 -0.63 -6.63
N GLY A 51 14.01 -1.40 -5.56
CA GLY A 51 14.90 -1.38 -4.40
C GLY A 51 14.49 -0.45 -3.27
N ARG A 52 13.54 0.47 -3.52
CA ARG A 52 12.96 1.33 -2.48
C ARG A 52 11.69 0.70 -1.93
N LEU A 53 11.75 0.22 -0.70
CA LEU A 53 10.61 -0.27 0.07
C LEU A 53 10.13 0.83 1.02
N GLU A 54 8.85 1.17 0.98
CA GLU A 54 8.23 2.14 1.86
C GLU A 54 7.06 1.50 2.60
N ILE A 55 7.04 1.69 3.92
CA ILE A 55 5.99 1.18 4.81
C ILE A 55 5.44 2.37 5.58
N MET A 56 4.12 2.54 5.56
CA MET A 56 3.44 3.60 6.30
C MET A 56 2.32 3.04 7.17
N SER A 57 2.11 3.67 8.32
CA SER A 57 0.90 3.47 9.12
C SER A 57 -0.04 4.64 8.86
N PRO A 58 -1.21 4.45 8.22
CA PRO A 58 -2.15 5.54 8.00
C PRO A 58 -2.60 6.18 9.31
N SER A 59 -2.76 7.51 9.29
CA SER A 59 -3.37 8.24 10.41
C SER A 59 -4.89 8.34 10.22
N ALA A 60 -5.64 8.58 11.29
CA ALA A 60 -7.09 8.84 11.19
C ALA A 60 -7.41 10.03 10.24
N LYS A 61 -6.53 11.05 10.21
CA LYS A 61 -6.66 12.19 9.30
C LYS A 61 -6.45 11.75 7.84
N HIS A 62 -5.51 10.85 7.60
CA HIS A 62 -5.25 10.27 6.28
C HIS A 62 -6.46 9.47 5.78
N GLU A 63 -6.98 8.55 6.59
CA GLU A 63 -8.18 7.77 6.26
C GLU A 63 -9.40 8.65 5.99
N LYS A 64 -9.57 9.74 6.76
CA LYS A 64 -10.65 10.69 6.52
C LYS A 64 -10.58 11.32 5.13
N TYR A 65 -9.39 11.72 4.68
CA TYR A 65 -9.24 12.32 3.35
C TYR A 65 -9.34 11.29 2.24
N LYS A 66 -8.79 10.09 2.43
CA LYS A 66 -8.99 8.98 1.51
C LYS A 66 -10.49 8.70 1.31
N ASN A 67 -11.25 8.55 2.39
CA ASN A 67 -12.69 8.29 2.30
C ASN A 67 -13.45 9.43 1.64
N LEU A 68 -13.08 10.69 1.90
CA LEU A 68 -13.68 11.83 1.20
C LEU A 68 -13.49 11.75 -0.32
N LEU A 69 -12.29 11.39 -0.78
CA LEU A 69 -12.02 11.23 -2.22
C LEU A 69 -12.73 10.00 -2.80
N HIS A 70 -12.80 8.91 -2.03
CA HIS A 70 -13.57 7.73 -2.41
C HIS A 70 -15.04 8.07 -2.64
N ASP A 71 -15.68 8.71 -1.65
CA ASP A 71 -17.09 9.09 -1.72
C ASP A 71 -17.35 10.00 -2.94
N LEU A 72 -16.44 10.95 -3.22
CA LEU A 72 -16.53 11.81 -4.40
C LEU A 72 -16.53 11.00 -5.70
N VAL A 73 -15.61 10.04 -5.84
CA VAL A 73 -15.53 9.19 -7.05
C VAL A 73 -16.79 8.34 -7.19
N MET A 74 -17.27 7.74 -6.10
CA MET A 74 -18.48 6.91 -6.13
C MET A 74 -19.73 7.71 -6.51
N ILE A 75 -19.90 8.91 -5.93
CA ILE A 75 -21.00 9.82 -6.27
C ILE A 75 -20.93 10.22 -7.75
N LEU A 76 -19.75 10.61 -8.25
CA LEU A 76 -19.60 10.97 -9.66
C LEU A 76 -19.88 9.79 -10.59
N SER A 77 -19.48 8.59 -10.20
CA SER A 77 -19.71 7.38 -11.00
C SER A 77 -21.20 7.05 -11.10
N ASP A 78 -21.93 7.19 -9.99
CA ASP A 78 -23.38 7.02 -9.95
C ASP A 78 -24.10 8.04 -10.86
N GLU A 79 -23.74 9.32 -10.76
CA GLU A 79 -24.31 10.39 -11.60
C GLU A 79 -23.98 10.25 -13.09
N LEU A 80 -22.86 9.60 -13.42
CA LEU A 80 -22.44 9.34 -14.80
C LEU A 80 -22.91 7.98 -15.33
N GLU A 81 -23.69 7.22 -14.54
CA GLU A 81 -24.12 5.86 -14.86
C GLU A 81 -22.93 4.93 -15.22
N GLN A 82 -21.80 5.09 -14.52
CA GLN A 82 -20.59 4.30 -14.72
C GLN A 82 -20.44 3.27 -13.61
N GLU A 83 -20.31 1.99 -14.00
CA GLU A 83 -19.96 0.94 -13.07
C GLU A 83 -18.49 1.04 -12.65
N VAL A 84 -18.27 1.29 -11.36
CA VAL A 84 -16.94 1.43 -10.77
C VAL A 84 -16.77 0.50 -9.58
N VAL A 85 -15.64 -0.21 -9.55
CA VAL A 85 -15.23 -1.05 -8.42
C VAL A 85 -14.00 -0.45 -7.76
N SER A 86 -14.08 -0.24 -6.45
CA SER A 86 -12.99 0.29 -5.62
C SER A 86 -12.24 -0.79 -4.85
N PHE A 87 -10.92 -0.69 -4.73
CA PHE A 87 -10.10 -1.54 -3.87
C PHE A 87 -9.18 -0.71 -2.98
N GLY A 88 -9.51 -0.70 -1.69
CA GLY A 88 -8.80 0.10 -0.71
C GLY A 88 -7.52 -0.54 -0.15
N SER A 89 -7.25 -1.83 -0.37
CA SER A 89 -6.11 -2.56 0.23
C SER A 89 -5.48 -3.56 -0.76
N ALA A 90 -5.82 -3.46 -2.04
CA ALA A 90 -5.26 -4.34 -3.06
C ALA A 90 -3.83 -3.91 -3.38
N THR A 91 -2.88 -4.83 -3.22
CA THR A 91 -1.51 -4.61 -3.71
C THR A 91 -1.46 -4.91 -5.21
N LEU A 92 -1.22 -3.89 -6.03
CA LEU A 92 -1.02 -4.03 -7.46
C LEU A 92 0.45 -4.33 -7.75
N ARG A 93 0.69 -5.46 -8.42
CA ARG A 93 2.05 -5.97 -8.71
C ARG A 93 2.23 -6.13 -10.21
N ILE A 94 3.22 -5.47 -10.78
CA ILE A 94 3.62 -5.67 -12.18
C ILE A 94 4.88 -6.54 -12.19
N GLN A 95 4.73 -7.84 -12.41
CA GLN A 95 5.86 -8.77 -12.49
C GLN A 95 6.60 -8.67 -13.83
N PRO A 96 7.90 -9.06 -13.92
CA PRO A 96 8.76 -9.55 -12.84
C PRO A 96 9.70 -8.48 -12.24
N ARG A 97 9.60 -7.21 -12.67
CA ARG A 97 10.48 -6.10 -12.23
C ARG A 97 9.77 -4.75 -12.08
N GLY A 98 8.45 -4.75 -12.09
CA GLY A 98 7.65 -3.54 -11.93
C GLY A 98 7.44 -3.16 -10.46
N PRO A 99 6.86 -1.98 -10.21
CA PRO A 99 6.52 -1.55 -8.87
C PRO A 99 5.45 -2.48 -8.25
N GLY A 100 5.57 -2.69 -6.95
CA GLY A 100 4.47 -3.15 -6.10
C GLY A 100 3.89 -1.92 -5.42
N ALA A 101 2.62 -1.61 -5.66
CA ALA A 101 2.00 -0.44 -5.06
C ALA A 101 0.66 -0.82 -4.44
N GLU A 102 0.50 -0.47 -3.17
CA GLU A 102 -0.79 -0.43 -2.51
C GLU A 102 -1.27 1.02 -2.52
N GLY A 103 -2.27 1.32 -3.34
CA GLY A 103 -2.90 2.64 -3.35
C GLY A 103 -3.76 2.83 -2.11
N ASP A 104 -3.98 4.08 -1.71
CA ASP A 104 -4.91 4.39 -0.62
C ASP A 104 -6.34 3.96 -0.98
N ASP A 105 -6.70 4.15 -2.24
CA ASP A 105 -7.83 3.51 -2.93
C ASP A 105 -7.50 3.35 -4.43
N CYS A 106 -8.18 2.41 -5.10
CA CYS A 106 -8.00 2.11 -6.51
C CYS A 106 -9.36 1.91 -7.18
N PHE A 107 -9.63 2.61 -8.28
CA PHE A 107 -10.92 2.54 -8.97
C PHE A 107 -10.76 1.89 -10.34
N TYR A 108 -11.57 0.88 -10.60
CA TYR A 108 -11.67 0.20 -11.89
C TYR A 108 -12.99 0.56 -12.53
N ILE A 109 -12.93 1.13 -13.72
CA ILE A 109 -14.09 1.49 -14.54
C ILE A 109 -14.08 0.56 -15.74
N GLN A 110 -15.19 -0.15 -15.96
CA GLN A 110 -15.34 -0.97 -17.15
C GLN A 110 -15.69 -0.07 -18.34
N HIS A 111 -15.00 -0.26 -19.47
CA HIS A 111 -15.34 0.40 -20.73
C HIS A 111 -16.60 -0.19 -21.37
#